data_AF-A0A968E439-F1
#
_entry.id   AF-A0A968E439-F1
#
_cell.length_a   1.000
_cell.length_b   1.000
_cell.length_c   1.000
_cell.angle_alpha   90.00
_cell.angle_beta   90.00
_cell.angle_gamma   90.00
#
_symmetry.space_group_name_H-M   'P 1'
#
loop_
_entity.id
_entity.type
_entity.pdbx_description
1 polymer ?
#
loop_
_entity_poly.entity_id
_entity_poly.type
_entity_poly.pdbx_seq_one_letter_code
_entity_poly.pdbx_strand_id
1 'polypeptide(L)'
;LGGRHTIWENLEHIIFWIDPVIEALKGNSMPNLQTVKDWPETGLTEEKWMKTIQKLRNRINLLTGEVLKLDPKQLDSTVPGAQYTYRKMLHGVVHHNLYHAGQIAILKKK
;
A
#
# COMPACT_ATOMS: atom_id res chain seq x y z
N LEU A 1 17.32 10.85 -16.44
CA LEU A 1 16.61 10.90 -15.13
C LEU A 1 15.78 9.62 -14.99
N GLY A 2 16.43 8.47 -14.78
CA GLY A 2 15.72 7.21 -14.51
C GLY A 2 15.35 7.14 -13.03
N GLY A 3 14.19 6.55 -12.70
CA GLY A 3 13.74 6.36 -11.32
C GLY A 3 12.77 7.41 -10.79
N ARG A 4 12.10 8.19 -11.65
CA ARG A 4 10.98 9.05 -11.23
C ARG A 4 9.68 8.49 -11.80
N HIS A 5 8.82 8.01 -10.91
CA HIS A 5 7.48 7.56 -11.23
C HIS A 5 6.53 8.75 -11.32
N THR A 6 5.58 8.69 -12.24
CA THR A 6 4.48 9.64 -12.41
C THR A 6 3.55 9.64 -11.18
N ILE A 7 2.66 10.63 -11.10
CA ILE A 7 1.64 10.66 -10.04
C ILE A 7 0.80 9.38 -10.07
N TRP A 8 0.45 8.88 -11.26
CA TRP A 8 -0.38 7.69 -11.41
C TRP A 8 0.39 6.43 -10.98
N GLU A 9 1.64 6.27 -11.41
CA GLU A 9 2.47 5.13 -11.00
C GLU A 9 2.66 5.08 -9.48
N ASN A 10 2.91 6.23 -8.83
CA ASN A 10 2.97 6.30 -7.35
C ASN A 10 1.65 5.88 -6.70
N LEU A 11 0.51 6.28 -7.28
CA LEU A 11 -0.80 5.94 -6.75
C LEU A 11 -1.08 4.43 -6.86
N GLU A 12 -0.80 3.81 -7.99
CA GLU A 12 -0.94 2.35 -8.16
C GLU A 12 0.04 1.58 -7.27
N HIS A 13 1.27 2.08 -7.06
CA HIS A 13 2.23 1.48 -6.14
C HIS A 13 1.77 1.50 -4.68
N ILE A 14 1.20 2.62 -4.21
CA ILE A 14 0.55 2.69 -2.89
C ILE A 14 -0.56 1.65 -2.78
N ILE A 15 -1.44 1.60 -3.79
CA ILE A 15 -2.57 0.66 -3.80
C ILE A 15 -2.08 -0.78 -3.76
N PHE A 16 -1.04 -1.10 -4.54
CA PHE A 16 -0.43 -2.42 -4.62
C PHE A 16 0.00 -2.92 -3.23
N TRP A 17 0.71 -2.10 -2.46
CA TRP A 17 1.22 -2.51 -1.14
C TRP A 17 0.17 -2.55 -0.03
N ILE A 18 -1.00 -1.90 -0.20
CA ILE A 18 -2.10 -2.01 0.76
C ILE A 18 -2.70 -3.43 0.76
N ASP A 19 -2.80 -4.09 -0.39
CA ASP A 19 -3.46 -5.40 -0.51
C ASP A 19 -2.76 -6.50 0.32
N PRO A 20 -1.42 -6.70 0.23
CA PRO A 20 -0.72 -7.65 1.10
C PRO A 20 -0.88 -7.38 2.59
N VAL A 21 -0.96 -6.11 3.02
CA VAL A 21 -1.15 -5.75 4.42
C VAL A 21 -2.56 -6.13 4.89
N ILE A 22 -3.58 -5.91 4.06
CA ILE A 22 -4.95 -6.37 4.32
C ILE A 22 -5.00 -7.89 4.45
N GLU A 23 -4.34 -8.61 3.55
CA GLU A 23 -4.30 -10.08 3.59
C GLU A 23 -3.55 -10.60 4.81
N ALA A 24 -2.44 -9.95 5.21
CA ALA A 24 -1.74 -10.26 6.44
C ALA A 24 -2.62 -10.07 7.68
N LEU A 25 -3.43 -9.01 7.74
CA LEU A 25 -4.38 -8.79 8.84
C LEU A 25 -5.48 -9.86 8.92
N LYS A 26 -5.76 -10.56 7.81
CA LYS A 26 -6.66 -11.72 7.77
C LYS A 26 -5.96 -13.05 8.09
N GLY A 27 -4.67 -13.01 8.44
CA GLY A 27 -3.87 -14.19 8.77
C GLY A 27 -3.15 -14.85 7.58
N ASN A 28 -3.23 -14.27 6.38
CA ASN A 28 -2.51 -14.79 5.22
C ASN A 28 -1.03 -14.39 5.27
N SER A 29 -0.17 -15.15 4.59
CA SER A 29 1.27 -14.85 4.55
C SER A 29 1.60 -13.67 3.64
N MET A 30 2.57 -12.86 4.05
CA MET A 30 3.15 -11.83 3.18
C MET A 30 3.75 -12.46 1.91
N PRO A 31 3.66 -11.80 0.75
CA PRO A 31 4.23 -12.31 -0.49
C PRO A 31 5.76 -12.31 -0.45
N ASN A 32 6.37 -13.17 -1.25
CA ASN A 32 7.82 -13.14 -1.47
C ASN A 32 8.22 -11.88 -2.26
N LEU A 33 8.88 -10.94 -1.57
CA LEU A 33 9.30 -9.66 -2.13
C LEU A 33 10.23 -9.80 -3.36
N GLN A 34 10.99 -10.90 -3.47
CA GLN A 34 11.92 -11.11 -4.58
C GLN A 34 11.21 -11.39 -5.91
N THR A 35 9.96 -11.84 -5.87
CA THR A 35 9.18 -12.23 -7.06
C THR A 35 8.08 -11.24 -7.40
N VAL A 36 7.86 -10.25 -6.54
CA VAL A 36 6.79 -9.27 -6.70
C VAL A 36 7.18 -8.20 -7.72
N LYS A 37 6.26 -7.90 -8.64
CA LYS A 37 6.30 -6.71 -9.48
C LYS A 37 5.35 -5.68 -8.86
N ASP A 38 5.90 -4.72 -8.14
CA ASP A 38 5.17 -3.74 -7.32
C ASP A 38 4.85 -2.42 -8.02
N TRP A 39 5.13 -2.32 -9.32
CA TRP A 39 4.78 -1.18 -10.17
C TRP A 39 3.75 -1.61 -11.22
N PRO A 40 2.44 -1.60 -10.89
CA PRO A 40 1.40 -1.97 -11.84
C PRO A 40 1.33 -1.00 -13.02
N GLU A 41 0.84 -1.50 -14.16
CA GLU A 41 0.57 -0.66 -15.32
C GLU A 41 -0.52 0.37 -15.02
N THR A 42 -0.37 1.57 -15.59
CA THR A 42 -1.31 2.68 -15.42
C THR A 42 -2.29 2.80 -16.59
N GLY A 43 -3.32 3.64 -16.41
CA GLY A 43 -4.25 4.01 -17.48
C GLY A 43 -3.78 5.21 -18.31
N LEU A 44 -4.56 5.53 -19.35
CA LEU A 44 -4.35 6.69 -20.22
C LEU A 44 -5.58 7.61 -20.32
N THR A 45 -6.68 7.29 -19.62
CA THR A 45 -7.96 8.00 -19.73
C THR A 45 -8.43 8.56 -18.39
N GLU A 46 -9.16 9.67 -18.41
CA GLU A 46 -9.73 10.27 -17.20
C GLU A 46 -10.62 9.29 -16.42
N GLU A 47 -11.40 8.46 -17.11
CA GLU A 47 -12.21 7.42 -16.48
C GLU A 47 -11.35 6.43 -15.68
N LYS A 48 -10.23 5.96 -16.26
CA LYS A 48 -9.30 5.07 -15.57
C LYS A 48 -8.67 5.77 -14.36
N TRP A 49 -8.37 7.07 -14.47
CA TRP A 49 -7.82 7.86 -13.38
C TRP A 49 -8.78 7.95 -12.20
N MET A 50 -10.04 8.28 -12.47
CA MET A 50 -11.09 8.32 -11.46
C MET A 50 -11.32 6.95 -10.81
N LYS A 51 -11.23 5.85 -11.57
CA LYS A 51 -11.26 4.48 -11.03
C LYS A 51 -10.08 4.21 -10.10
N THR A 52 -8.86 4.62 -10.44
CA THR A 52 -7.69 4.46 -9.56
C THR A 52 -7.86 5.24 -8.26
N ILE A 53 -8.37 6.48 -8.30
CA ILE A 53 -8.68 7.25 -7.08
C ILE A 53 -9.71 6.53 -6.21
N GLN A 54 -10.79 6.02 -6.81
CA GLN A 54 -11.81 5.28 -6.08
C GLN A 54 -11.26 3.99 -5.47
N LYS A 55 -10.40 3.28 -6.22
CA LYS A 55 -9.68 2.08 -5.76
C LYS A 55 -8.84 2.39 -4.53
N LEU A 56 -8.06 3.47 -4.52
CA LEU A 56 -7.29 3.89 -3.33
C LEU A 56 -8.20 4.09 -2.12
N ARG A 57 -9.28 4.88 -2.27
CA ARG A 57 -10.21 5.16 -1.17
C ARG A 57 -10.79 3.88 -0.58
N ASN A 58 -11.24 2.99 -1.46
CA ASN A 58 -11.80 1.70 -1.05
C ASN A 58 -10.77 0.85 -0.28
N ARG A 59 -9.50 0.85 -0.73
CA ARG A 59 -8.43 0.10 -0.07
C ARG A 59 -8.01 0.67 1.27
N ILE A 60 -7.94 1.99 1.41
CA ILE A 60 -7.68 2.64 2.71
C ILE A 60 -8.82 2.33 3.70
N ASN A 61 -10.08 2.40 3.25
CA ASN A 61 -11.23 2.07 4.09
C ASN A 61 -11.21 0.60 4.54
N LEU A 62 -10.91 -0.32 3.62
CA LEU A 62 -10.78 -1.75 3.94
C LEU A 62 -9.62 -2.01 4.91
N LEU A 63 -8.44 -1.43 4.67
CA LEU A 63 -7.30 -1.53 5.57
C LEU A 63 -7.66 -1.05 6.97
N THR A 64 -8.30 0.11 7.10
CA THR A 64 -8.73 0.65 8.39
C THR A 64 -9.73 -0.28 9.07
N GLY A 65 -10.68 -0.83 8.29
CA GLY A 65 -11.64 -1.81 8.77
C GLY A 65 -11.00 -3.10 9.31
N GLU A 66 -9.97 -3.63 8.66
CA GLU A 66 -9.24 -4.81 9.16
C GLU A 66 -8.35 -4.50 10.36
N VAL A 67 -7.72 -3.32 10.40
CA VAL A 67 -6.94 -2.88 11.57
C VAL A 67 -7.81 -2.80 12.82
N LEU A 68 -9.04 -2.32 12.71
CA LEU A 68 -9.99 -2.24 13.83
C LEU A 68 -10.44 -3.60 14.37
N LYS A 69 -10.26 -4.68 13.60
CA LYS A 69 -10.60 -6.06 14.02
C LYS A 69 -9.42 -6.78 14.69
N LEU A 70 -8.20 -6.25 14.56
CA LEU A 70 -7.00 -6.88 15.10
C LEU A 70 -7.03 -6.84 16.64
N ASP A 71 -6.83 -7.98 17.30
CA ASP A 71 -6.65 -7.98 18.76
C ASP A 71 -5.34 -7.23 19.08
N PRO A 72 -5.35 -6.19 19.93
CA PRO A 72 -4.15 -5.46 20.32
C PRO A 72 -3.01 -6.35 20.84
N LYS A 73 -3.31 -7.53 21.41
CA LYS A 73 -2.29 -8.51 21.84
C LYS A 73 -1.49 -9.09 20.67
N GLN A 74 -2.04 -9.09 19.46
CA GLN A 74 -1.37 -9.56 18.25
C GLN A 74 -0.40 -8.54 17.67
N LEU A 75 -0.41 -7.28 18.11
CA LEU A 75 0.45 -6.23 17.57
C LEU A 75 1.95 -6.61 17.61
N ASP A 76 2.37 -7.32 18.65
CA ASP A 76 3.76 -7.73 18.85
C ASP A 76 4.04 -9.17 18.36
N SER A 77 3.04 -9.85 17.81
CA SER A 77 3.22 -11.13 17.11
C SER A 77 3.82 -10.92 15.72
N THR A 78 4.62 -11.89 15.27
CA THR A 78 5.21 -11.91 13.93
C THR A 78 4.12 -12.11 12.86
N VAL A 79 4.19 -11.33 11.78
CA VAL A 79 3.31 -11.50 10.61
C VAL A 79 3.70 -12.78 9.87
N PRO A 80 2.75 -13.65 9.49
CA PRO A 80 3.06 -14.85 8.70
C PRO A 80 3.83 -14.52 7.42
N GLY A 81 4.91 -15.26 7.15
CA GLY A 81 5.78 -15.04 5.98
C GLY A 81 6.72 -13.84 6.08
N ALA A 82 6.78 -13.15 7.22
CA ALA A 82 7.67 -12.00 7.44
C ALA A 82 8.61 -12.19 8.64
N GLN A 83 9.61 -11.31 8.75
CA GLN A 83 10.55 -11.23 9.89
C GLN A 83 10.23 -10.05 10.83
N TYR A 84 9.00 -9.54 10.79
CA TYR A 84 8.57 -8.36 11.55
C TYR A 84 7.18 -8.55 12.15
N THR A 85 6.87 -7.75 13.17
CA THR A 85 5.59 -7.79 13.88
C THR A 85 4.49 -7.04 13.13
N TYR A 86 3.23 -7.29 13.50
CA TYR A 86 2.09 -6.52 12.98
C TYR A 86 2.26 -5.01 13.24
N ARG A 87 2.75 -4.63 14.42
CA ARG A 87 3.07 -3.23 14.76
C ARG A 87 4.04 -2.62 13.75
N LYS A 88 5.15 -3.31 13.45
CA LYS A 88 6.15 -2.82 12.50
C LYS A 88 5.59 -2.76 11.07
N MET A 89 4.77 -3.72 10.67
CA MET A 89 4.08 -3.71 9.37
C MET A 89 3.12 -2.52 9.23
N LEU A 90 2.29 -2.27 10.25
CA LEU A 90 1.29 -1.20 10.23
C LEU A 90 1.94 0.20 10.20
N HIS A 91 3.01 0.42 10.98
CA HIS A 91 3.80 1.64 10.83
C HIS A 91 4.48 1.72 9.46
N GLY A 92 4.96 0.59 8.94
CA GLY A 92 5.57 0.48 7.62
C GLY A 92 4.66 0.98 6.50
N VAL A 93 3.41 0.51 6.45
CA VAL A 93 2.46 0.95 5.41
C VAL A 93 2.09 2.42 5.53
N VAL A 94 2.01 2.96 6.75
CA VAL A 94 1.78 4.40 6.97
C VAL A 94 2.96 5.23 6.45
N HIS A 95 4.18 4.88 6.84
CA HIS A 95 5.39 5.59 6.39
C HIS A 95 5.57 5.50 4.87
N HIS A 96 5.37 4.32 4.29
CA HIS A 96 5.40 4.09 2.85
C HIS A 96 4.42 5.01 2.11
N ASN A 97 3.16 5.05 2.56
CA ASN A 97 2.13 5.87 1.90
C ASN A 97 2.44 7.37 2.01
N LEU A 98 2.97 7.82 3.15
CA LEU A 98 3.40 9.22 3.34
C LEU A 98 4.57 9.59 2.45
N TYR A 99 5.55 8.69 2.29
CA TYR A 99 6.70 8.90 1.41
C TYR A 99 6.25 9.16 -0.04
N HIS A 100 5.38 8.29 -0.58
CA HIS A 100 4.86 8.45 -1.94
C HIS A 100 3.88 9.61 -2.09
N ALA A 101 3.08 9.93 -1.06
CA ALA A 101 2.29 11.15 -1.03
C ALA A 101 3.17 12.40 -1.14
N GLY A 102 4.34 12.41 -0.48
CA GLY A 102 5.36 13.45 -0.63
C GLY A 102 5.87 13.58 -2.06
N GLN A 103 6.16 12.46 -2.74
CA GLN A 103 6.57 12.46 -4.15
C GLN A 103 5.47 13.04 -5.06
N ILE A 104 4.22 12.65 -4.85
CA ILE A 104 3.06 13.19 -5.58
C ILE A 104 2.95 14.71 -5.37
N ALA A 105 3.08 15.18 -4.13
CA ALA A 105 3.00 16.61 -3.81
C ALA A 105 4.10 17.43 -4.49
N ILE A 106 5.32 16.88 -4.60
CA ILE A 106 6.43 17.51 -5.33
C ILE A 106 6.14 17.56 -6.83
N LEU A 107 5.64 16.46 -7.42
CA LEU A 107 5.32 16.39 -8.84
C LEU A 107 4.19 17.35 -9.23
N LYS A 108 3.15 17.49 -8.39
CA LYS A 108 2.02 18.40 -8.63
C LYS A 108 2.43 19.88 -8.66
N LYS A 109 3.55 20.24 -8.00
CA LYS A 109 4.06 21.62 -7.94
C LYS A 109 4.96 21.98 -9.14
N LYS A 110 5.31 20.99 -9.96
CA LYS A 110 6.05 21.21 -11.21
C LYS A 110 5.08 21.43 -12.35
#